data_AF-A0A125QWT9-F1
#
_entry.id   AF-A0A125QWT9-F1
#
_cell.length_a   1.000
_cell.length_b   1.000
_cell.length_c   1.000
_cell.angle_alpha   90.00
_cell.angle_beta   90.00
_cell.angle_gamma   90.00
#
_symmetry.space_group_name_H-M   'P 1'
#
loop_
_entity.id
_entity.type
_entity.pdbx_description
1 polymer ?
#
loop_
_entity_poly.entity_id
_entity_poly.type
_entity_poly.pdbx_seq_one_letter_code
_entity_poly.pdbx_strand_id
1 'polypeptide(L)' 'MINRPATHGNPDSPRRINRKMSSYRSKVEHVFRIVKRQFGYAKTRYRGLYKNGQQIFSLLALANIYIMRHSLSETAG' A
#
# COMPACT_ATOMS: atom_id res chain seq x y z
N MET A 1 2.65 -44.00 28.35
CA MET A 1 3.67 -42.97 28.06
C MET A 1 3.06 -41.96 27.10
N ILE A 2 2.89 -40.71 27.55
CA ILE A 2 2.13 -39.67 26.85
C ILE A 2 3.03 -39.04 25.77
N ASN A 3 2.76 -39.31 24.49
CA ASN A 3 3.33 -38.54 23.39
C ASN A 3 2.45 -37.33 23.12
N ARG A 4 2.82 -36.17 23.68
CA ARG A 4 2.25 -34.88 23.30
C ARG A 4 3.09 -34.35 22.14
N PRO A 5 2.61 -34.30 20.89
CA PRO A 5 3.40 -33.70 19.81
C PRO A 5 3.58 -32.20 20.14
N ALA A 6 4.82 -31.74 20.21
CA ALA A 6 5.13 -30.34 20.39
C ALA A 6 4.64 -29.58 19.16
N THR A 7 3.55 -28.81 19.31
CA THR A 7 3.02 -27.91 18.29
C THR A 7 3.94 -26.71 18.11
N HIS A 8 5.16 -26.92 17.59
CA HIS A 8 5.94 -25.83 17.04
C HIS A 8 5.32 -25.46 15.69
N GLY A 9 4.31 -24.59 15.75
CA GLY A 9 3.71 -24.00 14.56
C GLY A 9 4.81 -23.34 13.74
N ASN A 10 5.14 -23.92 12.59
CA ASN A 10 6.22 -23.45 11.72
C ASN A 10 6.00 -21.95 11.42
N PRO A 11 6.94 -21.06 11.81
CA PRO A 11 6.80 -19.63 11.60
C PRO A 11 6.66 -19.26 10.11
N ASP A 12 7.09 -20.12 9.20
CA ASP A 12 7.03 -19.91 7.75
C ASP A 12 5.82 -20.58 7.09
N SER A 13 4.78 -20.92 7.87
CA SER A 13 3.55 -21.46 7.32
C SER A 13 3.02 -20.56 6.18
N PRO A 14 2.74 -21.11 4.98
CA PRO A 14 2.24 -20.34 3.83
C PRO A 14 1.02 -19.46 4.18
N ARG A 15 0.19 -19.91 5.12
CA ARG A 15 -0.97 -19.15 5.63
C ARG A 15 -0.57 -17.82 6.27
N ARG A 16 0.51 -17.78 7.07
CA ARG A 16 0.98 -16.57 7.76
C ARG A 16 1.60 -15.57 6.79
N ILE A 17 2.39 -16.07 5.84
CA ILE A 17 3.01 -15.25 4.78
C ILE A 17 1.92 -14.63 3.90
N ASN A 18 0.95 -15.43 3.45
CA ASN A 18 -0.17 -14.95 2.64
C ASN A 18 -1.00 -13.91 3.37
N ARG A 19 -1.25 -14.08 4.68
CA ARG A 19 -1.95 -13.08 5.50
C ARG A 19 -1.20 -11.75 5.53
N LYS A 20 0.13 -11.77 5.75
CA LYS A 20 0.97 -10.56 5.74
C LYS A 20 0.98 -9.90 4.37
N MET A 21 1.18 -10.67 3.30
CA MET A 21 1.19 -10.16 1.93
C MET A 21 -0.15 -9.58 1.53
N SER A 22 -1.27 -10.20 1.91
CA SER A 22 -2.61 -9.68 1.66
C SER A 22 -2.84 -8.33 2.35
N SER A 23 -2.38 -8.17 3.59
CA SER A 23 -2.46 -6.89 4.29
C SER A 23 -1.59 -5.81 3.65
N TYR A 24 -0.45 -6.17 3.07
CA TYR A 24 0.38 -5.22 2.32
C TYR A 24 -0.29 -4.82 1.01
N ARG A 25 -0.83 -5.80 0.26
CA ARG A 25 -1.53 -5.56 -1.01
C ARG A 25 -2.70 -4.62 -0.83
N SER A 26 -3.53 -4.81 0.19
CA SER A 26 -4.69 -3.92 0.42
C SER A 26 -4.28 -2.47 0.65
N LYS A 27 -3.21 -2.21 1.42
CA LYS A 27 -2.68 -0.85 1.64
C LYS A 27 -2.16 -0.24 0.34
N VAL A 28 -1.41 -1.02 -0.43
CA VAL A 28 -0.81 -0.56 -1.70
C VAL A 28 -1.90 -0.29 -2.75
N GLU A 29 -2.87 -1.19 -2.91
CA GLU A 29 -4.01 -1.03 -3.80
C GLU A 29 -4.82 0.24 -3.49
N HIS A 30 -4.97 0.60 -2.21
CA HIS A 30 -5.64 1.82 -1.81
C HIS A 30 -4.92 3.08 -2.33
N VAL A 31 -3.60 3.16 -2.16
CA VAL A 31 -2.79 4.28 -2.69
C VAL A 31 -2.89 4.34 -4.21
N PHE A 32 -2.76 3.20 -4.90
CA PHE A 32 -2.90 3.14 -6.35
C PHE A 32 -4.30 3.56 -6.83
N ARG A 33 -5.35 3.22 -6.08
CA ARG A 33 -6.73 3.66 -6.37
C ARG A 33 -6.83 5.18 -6.29
N ILE A 34 -6.25 5.81 -5.27
CA ILE A 34 -6.23 7.27 -5.13
C ILE A 34 -5.50 7.91 -6.32
N VAL A 35 -4.31 7.42 -6.66
CA VAL A 35 -3.52 7.94 -7.79
C VAL A 35 -4.27 7.80 -9.13
N LYS A 36 -4.87 6.63 -9.39
CA LYS A 36 -5.56 6.37 -10.66
C LYS A 36 -6.93 7.05 -10.77
N ARG A 37 -7.70 7.11 -9.68
CA ARG A 37 -9.09 7.61 -9.68
C ARG A 37 -9.19 9.07 -9.25
N GLN A 38 -8.57 9.47 -8.15
CA GLN A 38 -8.68 10.85 -7.64
C GLN A 38 -7.75 11.80 -8.40
N PHE A 39 -6.52 11.38 -8.69
CA PHE A 39 -5.56 12.19 -9.44
C PHE A 39 -5.58 11.93 -10.96
N GLY A 40 -6.43 11.01 -11.43
CA GLY A 40 -6.67 10.79 -12.86
C GLY A 40 -5.49 10.22 -13.65
N TYR A 41 -4.53 9.55 -12.99
CA TYR A 41 -3.38 8.92 -13.67
C TYR A 41 -3.76 7.60 -14.36
N ALA A 42 -4.61 7.67 -15.38
CA ALA A 42 -5.05 6.52 -16.17
C ALA A 42 -4.13 6.22 -17.37
N LYS A 43 -3.43 7.24 -17.89
CA LYS A 43 -2.51 7.14 -19.02
C LYS A 43 -1.26 7.99 -18.79
N THR A 44 -0.13 7.54 -19.30
CA THR A 44 1.12 8.31 -19.28
C THR A 44 0.95 9.59 -20.10
N ARG A 45 1.28 10.75 -19.51
CA ARG A 45 1.08 12.06 -20.14
C ARG A 45 2.32 12.57 -20.86
N TYR A 46 3.51 12.21 -20.40
CA TYR A 46 4.76 12.72 -20.94
C TYR A 46 5.43 11.72 -21.89
N ARG A 47 6.15 12.25 -22.88
CA ARG A 47 7.09 11.45 -23.68
C ARG A 47 8.38 11.26 -22.90
N GLY A 48 8.71 10.01 -22.57
CA GLY A 48 9.92 9.62 -21.85
C GLY A 48 9.67 9.06 -20.45
N LEU A 49 10.44 8.03 -20.07
CA LEU A 49 10.31 7.34 -18.78
C LEU A 49 10.65 8.25 -17.61
N TYR A 50 11.68 9.09 -17.74
CA TYR A 50 12.12 9.99 -16.68
C TYR A 50 11.01 10.95 -16.23
N LYS A 51 10.36 11.64 -17.18
CA LYS A 51 9.29 12.61 -16.87
C LYS A 51 8.04 11.94 -16.30
N ASN A 52 7.68 10.76 -16.80
CA ASN A 52 6.57 10.00 -16.22
C ASN A 52 6.90 9.49 -14.81
N GLY A 53 8.14 9.06 -14.56
CA GLY A 53 8.59 8.63 -13.24
C GLY A 53 8.48 9.75 -12.21
N GLN A 54 8.97 10.95 -12.54
CA GLN A 54 8.83 12.12 -11.68
C GLN A 54 7.35 12.49 -11.41
N GLN A 55 6.50 12.42 -12.44
CA GLN A 55 5.07 12.66 -12.28
C GLN A 55 4.43 11.67 -11.28
N ILE A 56 4.73 10.37 -11.38
CA ILE A 56 4.22 9.37 -10.45
C ILE A 56 4.73 9.63 -9.03
N PHE A 57 6.01 9.98 -8.87
CA PHE A 57 6.58 10.31 -7.56
C PHE A 57 5.84 11.47 -6.88
N SER A 58 5.58 12.55 -7.62
CA SER A 58 4.80 13.69 -7.11
C SER A 58 3.36 13.28 -6.74
N LEU A 59 2.71 12.45 -7.57
CA LEU A 59 1.36 11.96 -7.29
C LEU A 59 1.29 11.05 -6.06
N LEU A 60 2.31 10.23 -5.82
CA LEU A 60 2.40 9.39 -4.63
C LEU A 60 2.59 10.23 -3.36
N ALA A 61 3.42 11.29 -3.42
CA ALA A 61 3.57 12.23 -2.32
C ALA A 61 2.22 12.92 -2.00
N LEU A 62 1.49 13.36 -3.03
CA LEU A 62 0.15 13.93 -2.86
C LEU A 62 -0.87 12.92 -2.33
N ALA A 63 -0.79 11.66 -2.73
CA ALA A 63 -1.66 10.60 -2.21
C ALA A 63 -1.45 10.37 -0.71
N ASN A 64 -0.20 10.44 -0.23
CA ASN A 64 0.09 10.35 1.21
C ASN A 64 -0.55 11.51 1.98
N ILE A 65 -0.47 12.74 1.45
CA ILE A 65 -1.12 13.92 2.07
C ILE A 65 -2.65 13.74 2.06
N TYR A 66 -3.22 13.25 0.96
CA TYR A 66 -4.66 13.01 0.84
C TYR A 66 -5.16 11.99 1.87
N ILE A 67 -4.38 10.94 2.16
CA ILE A 67 -4.73 9.95 3.19
C ILE A 67 -4.69 10.59 4.58
N MET A 68 -3.72 11.47 4.85
CA MET A 68 -3.54 12.13 6.15
C MET A 68 -4.49 13.31 6.40
N ARG A 69 -5.32 13.69 5.42
CA ARG A 69 -6.19 14.87 5.50
C ARG A 69 -7.06 14.92 6.76
N HIS A 70 -7.59 13.78 7.21
CA HIS A 70 -8.47 13.74 8.37
C HIS A 70 -7.69 14.03 9.66
N SER A 71 -6.52 13.40 9.83
CA SER A 71 -5.65 13.63 10.98
C SER A 71 -5.08 15.05 11.02
N LEU A 72 -4.81 15.65 9.86
CA LEU A 72 -4.34 17.04 9.76
C LEU A 72 -5.45 18.04 10.04
N SER A 73 -6.69 17.79 9.58
CA SER A 73 -7.85 18.64 9.87
C SER A 73 -8.24 18.59 11.35
N GLU A 74 -8.08 17.45 12.01
CA GLU A 74 -8.34 17.31 13.46
C GLU A 74 -7.32 18.04 14.33
N THR A 75 -6.07 18.19 13.87
CA THR A 75 -5.02 18.92 14.60
C THR A 75 -5.11 20.44 14.38
N ALA A 76 -5.76 20.88 13.29
CA ALA A 76 -5.87 22.29 12.90
C ALA A 76 -7.16 22.98 13.38
N GLY A 77 -8.04 22.26 14.08
CA GLY A 77 -9.24 22.79 14.75
C GLY A 77 -9.07 22.78 16.27
#